data_AF-A0A060C6B2-F1
#
_entry.id   AF-A0A060C6B2-F1
#
_cell.length_a   1.000
_cell.length_b   1.000
_cell.length_c   1.000
_cell.angle_alpha   90.00
_cell.angle_beta   90.00
_cell.angle_gamma   90.00
#
_symmetry.space_group_name_H-M   'P 1'
#
loop_
_entity.id
_entity.type
_entity.pdbx_description
1 polymer ?
#
loop_
_entity_poly.entity_id
_entity_poly.type
_entity_poly.pdbx_seq_one_letter_code
_entity_poly.pdbx_strand_id
1 'polypeptide(L)' 'MTTIDPSDLTLEQKASLTSGADFWHTKAIDQVGLPAIMVADGPHGLRKQAGASDHLGIAGSVPR' A
#
# COMPACT_ATOMS: atom_id res chain seq x y z
N MET A 1 19.93 6.75 1.65
CA MET A 1 18.60 6.57 1.05
C MET A 1 18.74 6.98 -0.41
N THR A 2 18.70 6.03 -1.32
CA THR A 2 18.78 6.31 -2.77
C THR A 2 17.55 7.11 -3.16
N THR A 3 17.74 8.25 -3.79
CA THR A 3 16.65 9.07 -4.33
C THR A 3 16.21 8.47 -5.66
N ILE A 4 14.93 8.11 -5.76
CA ILE A 4 14.30 7.61 -6.99
C ILE A 4 13.74 8.83 -7.74
N ASP A 5 14.14 9.03 -9.00
CA ASP A 5 13.60 10.10 -9.82
C ASP A 5 12.38 9.61 -10.61
N PRO A 6 11.27 10.36 -10.67
CA PRO A 6 10.12 9.98 -11.49
C PRO A 6 10.47 9.73 -12.97
N SER A 7 11.52 10.35 -13.52
CA SER A 7 11.97 10.13 -14.89
C SER A 7 12.53 8.73 -15.15
N ASP A 8 12.92 8.00 -14.11
CA ASP A 8 13.41 6.61 -14.20
C ASP A 8 12.27 5.58 -14.40
N LEU A 9 11.01 6.02 -14.32
CA LEU A 9 9.83 5.16 -14.43
C LEU A 9 9.17 5.24 -15.82
N THR A 10 8.71 4.10 -16.33
CA THR A 10 7.83 4.06 -17.50
C THR A 10 6.48 4.71 -17.21
N LEU A 11 5.71 5.01 -18.26
CA LEU A 11 4.37 5.57 -18.11
C LEU A 11 3.44 4.61 -17.35
N GLU A 12 3.52 3.31 -17.65
CA GLU A 12 2.72 2.27 -17.01
C GLU A 12 3.07 2.14 -15.52
N GLN A 13 4.37 2.20 -15.19
CA GLN A 13 4.84 2.23 -13.82
C GLN A 13 4.28 3.44 -13.06
N LYS A 14 4.38 4.65 -13.64
CA LYS A 14 3.79 5.88 -13.06
C LYS A 14 2.29 5.76 -12.87
N ALA A 15 1.56 5.31 -13.89
CA ALA A 15 0.12 5.15 -13.83
C ALA A 15 -0.28 4.15 -12.75
N SER A 16 0.45 3.04 -12.60
CA SER A 16 0.16 2.01 -11.61
C SER A 16 0.21 2.54 -10.17
N LEU A 17 1.10 3.50 -9.87
CA LEU A 17 1.27 4.10 -8.54
C LEU A 17 0.10 4.98 -8.09
N THR A 18 -0.84 5.29 -8.99
CA THR A 18 -2.03 6.10 -8.67
C THR A 18 -3.18 5.28 -8.08
N SER A 19 -2.93 4.00 -7.77
CA SER A 19 -3.90 3.06 -7.19
C SER A 19 -3.21 2.09 -6.22
N GLY A 20 -3.99 1.55 -5.28
CA GLY A 20 -3.52 0.47 -4.40
C GLY A 20 -3.15 -0.79 -5.18
N ALA A 21 -2.20 -1.55 -4.65
CA ALA A 21 -2.00 -2.95 -5.02
C ALA A 21 -3.16 -3.81 -4.51
N ASP A 22 -3.61 -3.51 -3.29
CA ASP A 22 -4.78 -4.07 -2.63
C ASP A 22 -5.41 -3.00 -1.73
N PHE A 23 -6.30 -3.41 -0.81
CA PHE A 23 -6.99 -2.50 0.10
C PHE A 23 -6.07 -1.77 1.08
N TRP A 24 -4.92 -2.35 1.42
CA TRP A 24 -4.02 -1.90 2.47
C TRP A 24 -2.61 -1.55 1.97
N HIS A 25 -2.26 -1.80 0.71
CA HIS A 25 -0.91 -1.60 0.20
C HIS A 25 -0.86 -0.77 -1.07
N THR A 26 0.17 0.08 -1.20
CA THR A 26 0.56 0.67 -2.49
C THR A 26 1.29 -0.36 -3.36
N LYS A 27 1.46 -0.07 -4.65
CA LYS A 27 2.25 -0.91 -5.56
C LYS A 27 3.76 -0.70 -5.34
N ALA A 28 4.51 -1.81 -5.35
CA ALA A 28 5.96 -1.80 -5.41
C ALA A 28 6.47 -1.70 -6.86
N ILE A 29 7.67 -1.17 -7.05
CA ILE A 29 8.43 -1.22 -8.31
C ILE A 29 9.85 -1.67 -7.99
N ASP A 30 10.06 -2.98 -8.00
CA ASP A 30 11.32 -3.61 -7.57
C ASP A 30 12.52 -3.19 -8.43
N GLN A 31 12.30 -2.88 -9.71
CA GLN A 31 13.37 -2.49 -10.65
C GLN A 31 14.11 -1.23 -10.21
N VAL A 32 13.43 -0.31 -9.52
CA VAL A 32 14.01 0.93 -8.98
C VAL A 32 14.13 0.89 -7.45
N GLY A 33 13.86 -0.28 -6.84
CA GLY A 33 13.89 -0.45 -5.39
C GLY A 33 12.80 0.34 -4.64
N LEU A 34 11.65 0.59 -5.27
CA LEU A 34 10.52 1.27 -4.62
C LEU A 34 9.64 0.22 -3.88
N PRO A 35 9.63 0.20 -2.53
CA PRO A 35 8.85 -0.77 -1.79
C PRO A 35 7.36 -0.42 -1.76
N ALA A 36 6.51 -1.43 -1.56
CA ALA A 36 5.12 -1.22 -1.19
C ALA A 36 5.02 -0.61 0.21
N ILE A 37 4.08 0.30 0.39
CA ILE A 37 3.75 0.92 1.68
C ILE A 37 2.44 0.33 2.16
N MET A 38 2.43 -0.21 3.38
CA MET A 38 1.20 -0.57 4.07
C MET A 38 0.56 0.68 4.68
N VAL A 39 -0.72 0.89 4.38
CA VAL A 39 -1.59 1.88 5.03
C VAL A 39 -2.59 1.17 5.94
N ALA A 40 -3.07 1.88 6.96
CA ALA A 40 -4.08 1.40 7.89
C ALA A 40 -4.92 2.59 8.37
N ASP A 41 -6.20 2.35 8.65
CA ASP A 41 -7.08 3.36 9.23
C ASP A 41 -6.73 3.61 10.69
N GLY A 42 -7.23 4.72 11.25
CA GLY A 42 -7.23 4.85 12.69
C GLY A 42 -7.40 6.24 13.28
N PRO A 43 -8.57 6.90 13.14
CA PRO A 43 -8.80 8.18 13.81
C PRO A 43 -8.62 8.10 15.34
N HIS A 44 -8.78 6.92 15.96
CA HIS A 44 -8.66 6.70 17.41
C HIS A 44 -7.89 5.42 17.79
N GLY A 45 -7.00 4.93 16.92
CA GLY A 45 -6.22 3.71 17.15
C GLY A 45 -5.98 2.93 15.85
N LEU A 46 -4.89 2.16 15.80
CA LEU A 46 -4.50 1.42 14.59
C LEU A 46 -5.53 0.35 14.25
N ARG A 47 -6.16 0.47 13.07
CA ARG A 47 -7.09 -0.54 12.54
C ARG A 47 -6.43 -1.30 11.40
N LYS A 48 -6.06 -2.55 11.65
CA LYS A 48 -5.60 -3.49 10.61
C LYS A 48 -6.38 -4.78 10.72
N GLN A 49 -7.02 -5.17 9.62
CA GLN A 49 -7.79 -6.41 9.56
C GLN A 49 -6.85 -7.64 9.52
N ALA A 50 -7.14 -8.66 10.34
CA ALA A 50 -6.44 -9.94 10.28
C ALA A 50 -7.03 -10.83 9.16
N GLY A 51 -6.15 -11.41 8.32
CA GLY A 51 -6.56 -12.30 7.23
C GLY A 51 -6.96 -11.56 5.95
N ALA A 52 -7.85 -12.15 5.17
CA ALA A 52 -8.33 -11.54 3.92
C ALA A 52 -9.08 -10.24 4.23
N SER A 53 -8.76 -9.19 3.48
CA SER A 53 -9.53 -7.95 3.49
C SER A 53 -10.93 -8.24 2.94
N ASP A 54 -11.94 -8.05 3.76
CA ASP A 54 -13.33 -8.05 3.31
C ASP A 54 -13.75 -6.58 3.10
N HIS A 55 -14.51 -6.33 2.02
CA HIS A 55 -14.97 -4.97 1.70
C HIS A 55 -16.00 -4.43 2.71
N LEU A 56 -16.44 -5.24 3.68
CA LEU A 56 -17.49 -4.93 4.64
C LEU A 56 -16.94 -4.54 6.04
N GLY A 57 -15.64 -4.71 6.29
CA GLY A 57 -14.99 -4.51 7.57
C GLY A 57 -15.39 -5.51 8.66
N ILE A 58 -15.78 -6.74 8.32
CA ILE A 58 -16.30 -7.74 9.27
C ILE A 58 -15.17 -8.36 10.11
N ALA A 59 -13.98 -8.56 9.54
CA ALA A 59 -12.91 -9.23 10.27
C ALA A 59 -12.26 -8.32 11.36
N GLY A 60 -11.76 -8.98 12.41
CA GLY A 60 -11.25 -8.30 13.60
C GLY A 60 -9.99 -7.47 13.34
N SER A 61 -9.84 -6.40 14.13
CA SER A 61 -8.65 -5.55 14.12
C SER A 61 -7.51 -6.12 14.96
N VAL A 62 -6.29 -5.97 14.47
CA VAL A 62 -5.02 -6.22 15.19
C VAL A 62 -4.10 -5.02 15.02
N PRO A 63 -3.25 -4.67 16.00
CA PRO A 63 -3.25 -5.16 17.37
C PRO A 63 -4.48 -4.66 18.15
N ARG A 64 -4.78 -5.32 19.26
CA ARG A 64 -5.81 -4.88 20.21
C ARG A 64 -5.17 -4.04 21.31
#